data_AF-A0A8H8WYQ9-F1
#
_entry.id   AF-A0A8H8WYQ9-F1
#
_cell.length_a   1.000
_cell.length_b   1.000
_cell.length_c   1.000
_cell.angle_alpha   90.00
_cell.angle_beta   90.00
_cell.angle_gamma   90.00
#
_symmetry.space_group_name_H-M   'P 1'
#
loop_
_entity.id
_entity.type
_entity.pdbx_description
1 polymer ?
#
loop_
_entity_poly.entity_id
_entity_poly.type
_entity_poly.pdbx_seq_one_letter_code
_entity_poly.pdbx_strand_id
1 'polypeptide(L)' 'MRPATRLPSPEPVTPERIEQALVRLASIVVQDGTEVYLPILERLEAELIEARRIGTPRQRAERVLKDYGTGWIRA' A
#
# COMPACT_ATOMS: atom_id res chain seq x y z
N MET A 1 28.20 23.87 12.18
CA MET A 1 27.73 22.45 12.15
C MET A 1 26.38 22.41 11.47
N ARG A 2 26.26 21.76 10.30
CA ARG A 2 24.95 21.45 9.71
C ARG A 2 24.38 20.23 10.46
N PRO A 3 23.10 20.22 10.89
CA PRO A 3 22.53 19.01 11.44
C PRO A 3 22.56 17.93 10.36
N ALA A 4 23.18 16.79 10.69
CA ALA A 4 23.13 15.61 9.84
C ALA A 4 21.65 15.30 9.58
N THR A 5 21.24 15.32 8.31
CA THR A 5 19.94 14.83 7.87
C THR A 5 19.81 13.41 8.40
N ARG A 6 18.99 13.21 9.43
CA ARG A 6 18.65 11.90 9.95
C ARG A 6 17.98 11.16 8.79
N LEU A 7 18.73 10.30 8.10
CA LEU A 7 18.17 9.42 7.07
C LEU A 7 17.02 8.66 7.75
N PRO A 8 15.80 8.67 7.19
CA PRO A 8 14.73 7.88 7.76
C PRO A 8 15.21 6.43 7.79
N SER A 9 15.20 5.84 8.99
CA SER A 9 15.35 4.38 9.12
C SER A 9 14.42 3.73 8.10
N PRO A 10 14.88 2.74 7.31
CA PRO A 10 14.03 2.09 6.34
C PRO A 10 12.94 1.34 7.10
N GLU A 11 11.82 2.02 7.35
CA GLU A 11 10.62 1.40 7.87
C GLU A 11 10.32 0.19 6.97
N PRO A 12 9.96 -0.95 7.56
CA PRO A 12 9.69 -2.16 6.77
C PRO A 12 8.58 -1.87 5.76
N VAL A 13 8.77 -2.36 4.54
CA VAL A 13 7.71 -2.33 3.52
C VAL A 13 6.66 -3.35 3.95
N THR A 14 5.50 -2.86 4.40
CA THR A 14 4.37 -3.71 4.77
C THR A 14 3.27 -3.61 3.71
N PRO A 15 2.40 -4.64 3.57
CA PRO A 15 1.26 -4.59 2.66
C PRO A 15 0.40 -3.33 2.84
N GLU A 16 0.20 -2.90 4.09
CA GLU A 16 -0.60 -1.72 4.43
C GLU A 16 0.04 -0.42 3.90
N ARG A 17 1.38 -0.34 3.86
CA ARG A 17 2.09 0.82 3.30
C ARG A 17 2.00 0.84 1.78
N ILE A 18 2.05 -0.33 1.14
CA ILE A 18 1.84 -0.46 -0.31
C ILE A 18 0.40 -0.05 -0.67
N GLU A 19 -0.60 -0.49 0.09
CA GLU A 19 -2.01 -0.08 -0.07
C GLU A 19 -2.17 1.45 0.05
N GLN A 20 -1.56 2.07 1.06
CA GLN A 20 -1.59 3.53 1.21
C GLN A 20 -0.92 4.26 0.03
N ALA A 21 0.18 3.72 -0.50
CA ALA A 21 0.83 4.27 -1.68
C ALA A 21 -0.06 4.15 -2.93
N LEU A 22 -0.71 2.99 -3.11
CA LEU A 22 -1.66 2.75 -4.20
C LEU A 22 -2.83 3.75 -4.17
N VAL A 23 -3.44 3.98 -3.00
CA VAL A 23 -4.56 4.94 -2.88
C VAL A 23 -4.12 6.35 -3.30
N ARG A 24 -2.92 6.78 -2.88
CA ARG A 24 -2.39 8.10 -3.26
C ARG A 24 -2.11 8.19 -4.75
N LEU A 25 -1.50 7.16 -5.32
CA LEU A 25 -1.16 7.14 -6.74
C LEU A 25 -2.41 7.07 -7.62
N ALA A 26 -3.40 6.27 -7.22
CA ALA A 26 -4.70 6.23 -7.89
C ALA A 26 -5.40 7.60 -7.86
N SER A 27 -5.34 8.33 -6.73
CA SER A 27 -5.84 9.71 -6.65
C SER A 27 -5.16 10.62 -7.67
N ILE A 28 -3.84 10.53 -7.81
CA ILE A 28 -3.07 11.35 -8.78
C ILE A 28 -3.48 10.97 -10.21
N VAL A 29 -3.52 9.69 -10.55
CA VAL A 29 -3.92 9.22 -11.90
C VAL A 29 -5.31 9.71 -12.27
N VAL A 30 -6.27 9.61 -11.35
CA VAL A 30 -7.66 10.03 -11.59
C VAL A 30 -7.80 11.55 -11.66
N GLN A 31 -7.09 12.30 -10.83
CA GLN A 31 -7.20 13.76 -10.76
C GLN A 31 -6.43 14.47 -11.89
N ASP A 32 -5.20 14.05 -12.14
CA ASP A 32 -4.32 14.69 -13.12
C ASP A 32 -4.52 14.13 -14.54
N GLY A 33 -5.22 13.00 -14.68
CA GLY A 33 -5.53 12.36 -15.97
C GLY A 33 -4.30 11.88 -16.72
N THR A 34 -3.16 11.72 -16.03
CA THR A 34 -1.88 11.40 -16.65
C THR A 34 -1.57 9.91 -16.59
N GLU A 35 -1.24 9.34 -17.76
CA GLU A 35 -0.86 7.94 -17.90
C GLU A 35 0.58 7.65 -17.42
N VAL A 36 1.38 8.70 -17.16
CA VAL A 36 2.79 8.58 -16.76
C VAL A 36 2.97 7.75 -15.48
N TYR A 37 1.96 7.74 -14.61
CA TYR A 37 1.99 7.01 -13.35
C TYR A 37 1.43 5.58 -13.46
N LEU A 38 0.78 5.20 -14.57
CA LEU A 38 0.20 3.87 -14.73
C LEU A 38 1.23 2.74 -14.55
N PRO A 39 2.46 2.81 -15.09
CA PRO A 39 3.44 1.75 -14.86
C PRO A 39 3.83 1.59 -13.39
N ILE A 40 3.80 2.68 -12.62
CA ILE A 40 4.10 2.64 -11.18
C ILE A 40 2.91 2.06 -10.43
N LEU A 41 1.68 2.38 -10.84
CA LEU A 41 0.45 1.83 -10.27
C LEU A 41 0.42 0.31 -10.45
N GLU A 42 0.62 -0.19 -11.67
CA GLU A 42 0.67 -1.62 -11.98
C GLU A 42 1.74 -2.35 -11.16
N ARG A 43 2.92 -1.73 -11.00
CA ARG A 43 4.01 -2.31 -10.21
C ARG A 43 3.63 -2.45 -8.74
N LEU A 44 3.01 -1.42 -8.15
CA LEU A 44 2.58 -1.44 -6.76
C LEU A 44 1.44 -2.45 -6.53
N GLU A 45 0.55 -2.64 -7.50
CA GLU A 45 -0.50 -3.66 -7.43
C GLU A 45 0.12 -5.07 -7.38
N ALA A 46 1.11 -5.33 -8.23
CA ALA A 46 1.84 -6.59 -8.21
C ALA A 46 2.61 -6.80 -6.89
N GLU A 47 3.32 -5.78 -6.40
CA GLU A 47 4.03 -5.82 -5.12
C GLU A 47 3.06 -6.11 -3.96
N LEU A 48 1.85 -5.53 -3.97
CA LEU A 48 0.85 -5.79 -2.94
C LEU A 48 0.38 -7.25 -2.96
N ILE A 49 0.14 -7.82 -4.14
CA ILE A 49 -0.25 -9.23 -4.29
C ILE A 49 0.82 -10.13 -3.69
N GLU A 50 2.10 -9.90 -4.02
CA GLU A 50 3.22 -10.67 -3.48
C GLU A 50 3.36 -10.48 -1.97
N ALA A 51 3.26 -9.24 -1.48
CA ALA A 51 3.37 -8.95 -0.05
C ALA A 51 2.23 -9.61 0.76
N ARG A 52 1.03 -9.73 0.18
CA ARG A 52 -0.11 -10.43 0.79
C ARG A 52 0.02 -11.96 0.75
N ARG A 53 0.78 -12.51 -0.20
CA ARG A 53 1.09 -13.95 -0.26
C ARG A 53 2.03 -14.38 0.87
N ILE A 54 2.91 -13.48 1.30
CA ILE A 54 3.86 -13.74 2.39
C ILE A 54 3.12 -13.76 3.74
N GLY A 55 3.24 -14.89 4.46
CA GLY A 55 2.67 -15.09 5.79
C GLY A 55 2.01 -16.46 5.94
N THR A 56 1.72 -16.83 7.19
CA THR A 56 1.00 -18.07 7.49
C THR A 56 -0.46 -18.00 6.98
N PRO A 57 -1.10 -19.14 6.67
CA PRO A 57 -2.53 -19.16 6.30
C PRO A 57 -3.42 -18.43 7.30
N ARG A 58 -3.09 -18.48 8.59
CA ARG A 58 -3.78 -17.77 9.66
C ARG A 58 -3.68 -16.24 9.51
N GLN A 59 -2.47 -15.72 9.32
CA GLN A 59 -2.27 -14.28 9.12
C GLN A 59 -2.99 -13.77 7.86
N ARG A 60 -3.05 -14.59 6.80
CA ARG A 60 -3.85 -14.27 5.60
C ARG A 60 -5.35 -14.23 5.91
N ALA A 61 -5.87 -15.19 6.68
CA ALA A 61 -7.27 -15.20 7.09
C ALA A 61 -7.64 -14.00 7.98
N GLU A 62 -6.79 -13.65 8.94
CA GLU A 62 -6.97 -12.48 9.81
C GLU A 62 -7.03 -11.18 8.99
N ARG A 63 -6.18 -11.05 7.96
CA ARG A 63 -6.19 -9.90 7.04
C ARG A 63 -7.48 -9.81 6.22
N VAL A 64 -7.93 -10.94 5.65
CA VAL A 64 -9.21 -10.99 4.92
C VAL A 64 -10.36 -10.55 5.84
N LEU A 65 -10.43 -11.05 7.06
CA LEU A 65 -11.46 -10.64 8.02
C LEU A 65 -11.40 -9.14 8.35
N LYS A 66 -10.20 -8.56 8.44
CA LYS A 66 -10.03 -7.12 8.65
C LYS A 66 -10.52 -6.30 7.44
N ASP A 67 -10.17 -6.71 6.22
CA ASP A 67 -10.57 -6.03 4.99
C ASP A 67 -12.10 -6.02 4.84
N TYR A 68 -12.76 -7.14 5.13
CA TYR A 68 -14.24 -7.24 5.07
C TYR A 68 -14.95 -6.63 6.28
N GLY A 69 -14.36 -6.74 7.48
CA GLY A 69 -14.94 -6.23 8.72
C GLY A 69 -14.97 -4.70 8.80
N THR A 70 -14.10 -4.02 8.05
CA THR A 70 -14.05 -2.55 8.00
C THR A 70 -15.05 -1.98 6.97
N GLY A 71 -15.73 -2.82 6.18
CA GLY A 71 -16.62 -2.41 5.09
C GLY A 71 -18.09 -2.13 5.45
N TRP A 72 -18.55 -2.40 6.69
CA TRP A 72 -19.99 -2.35 7.03
C TRP A 72 -20.35 -1.64 8.36
N ILE A 73 -19.54 -0.70 8.83
CA ILE A 73 -19.95 0.23 9.91
C ILE A 73 -19.87 1.67 9.40
N ARG A 74 -20.71 1.97 8.41
CA ARG A 74 -21.25 3.32 8.12
C ARG A 74 -22.32 3.19 7.04
N ALA A 75 -23.51 2.80 7.48
CA ALA A 75 -24.79 3.13 6.87
C ALA A 75 -25.70 3.60 8.00
#